data_AF-A0A1F5VLN2-F1
#
_entry.id   AF-A0A1F5VLN2-F1
#
_cell.length_a   1.000
_cell.length_b   1.000
_cell.length_c   1.000
_cell.angle_alpha   90.00
_cell.angle_beta   90.00
_cell.angle_gamma   90.00
#
_symmetry.space_group_name_H-M   'P 1'
#
loop_
_entity.id
_entity.type
_entity.pdbx_description
1 polymer ?
#
loop_
_entity_poly.entity_id
_entity_poly.type
_entity_poly.pdbx_seq_one_letter_code
_entity_poly.pdbx_strand_id
1 'polypeptide(L)'
;MSTNFYWLGARASAEDISMHIGILFAAGAYCWDCNQTFCMDGEDKVHVNNSEWHDACPKCGGEGGFTSSFCCAQSPEVVSTKCRLRPSELLVADEYGKKSTGKEFLDMLTESCAIQFTDSIGKLFC
;
A
#
# COMPACT_ATOMS: atom_id res chain seq x y z
N MET A 1 -0.95 12.17 -2.33
CA MET A 1 -0.36 12.22 -0.97
C MET A 1 0.09 10.80 -0.63
N SER A 2 1.22 10.66 0.05
CA SER A 2 1.82 9.35 0.34
C SER A 2 2.20 9.23 1.81
N THR A 3 2.35 8.00 2.30
CA THR A 3 2.71 7.74 3.70
C THR A 3 3.71 6.59 3.79
N ASN A 4 4.89 6.86 4.32
CA ASN A 4 5.93 5.86 4.56
C ASN A 4 5.68 5.11 5.87
N PHE A 5 6.03 3.82 5.91
CA PHE A 5 5.88 2.95 7.06
C PHE A 5 7.21 2.30 7.45
N TYR A 6 7.47 2.21 8.74
CA TYR A 6 8.74 1.75 9.30
C TYR A 6 8.51 0.73 10.42
N TRP A 7 9.46 -0.20 10.60
CA TRP A 7 9.51 -1.05 11.78
C TRP A 7 9.90 -0.23 13.02
N LEU A 8 9.19 -0.45 14.12
CA LEU A 8 9.59 0.05 15.44
C LEU A 8 10.80 -0.76 15.93
N GLY A 9 11.92 -0.06 16.15
CA GLY A 9 13.14 -0.60 16.73
C GLY A 9 13.56 0.15 17.99
N ALA A 10 14.34 -0.49 18.86
CA ALA A 10 14.82 0.10 20.12
C ALA A 10 15.78 1.31 19.96
N ARG A 11 16.20 1.63 18.73
CA ARG A 11 17.08 2.75 18.36
C ARG A 11 16.68 3.44 17.05
N ALA A 12 15.41 3.34 16.64
CA ALA A 12 14.98 3.87 15.35
C ALA A 12 15.09 5.41 15.30
N SER A 13 16.02 5.94 14.52
CA SER A 13 15.92 7.27 13.90
C SER A 13 15.22 7.11 12.55
N ALA A 14 14.49 8.13 12.11
CA ALA A 14 13.79 8.15 10.82
C ALA A 14 14.69 7.95 9.58
N GLU A 15 16.02 7.89 9.77
CA GLU A 15 17.03 7.77 8.72
C GLU A 15 17.51 6.32 8.49
N ASP A 16 17.11 5.34 9.31
CA ASP A 16 17.50 3.95 9.08
C ASP A 16 16.62 3.33 7.97
N ILE A 17 17.12 3.42 6.73
CA ILE A 17 16.44 2.87 5.55
C ILE A 17 16.19 1.36 5.66
N SER A 18 16.94 0.63 6.49
CA SER A 18 16.70 -0.81 6.72
C SER A 18 15.41 -1.09 7.49
N MET A 19 14.87 -0.07 8.18
CA MET A 19 13.59 -0.15 8.87
C MET A 19 12.40 0.18 7.97
N HIS A 20 12.62 0.74 6.78
CA HIS A 20 11.55 1.09 5.85
C HIS A 20 10.84 -0.17 5.34
N ILE A 21 9.53 -0.24 5.54
CA ILE A 21 8.64 -1.34 5.14
C ILE A 21 8.12 -1.09 3.74
N GLY A 22 7.74 0.15 3.46
CA GLY A 22 7.13 0.55 2.21
C GLY A 22 6.33 1.84 2.37
N ILE A 23 5.72 2.26 1.27
CA ILE A 23 5.02 3.53 1.15
C ILE A 23 3.64 3.30 0.55
N LEU A 24 2.64 3.95 1.15
CA LEU A 24 1.25 3.93 0.73
C LEU A 24 0.95 5.15 -0.14
N PHE A 25 0.19 4.95 -1.20
CA PHE A 25 -0.30 6.00 -2.10
C PHE A 25 -1.79 5.85 -2.33
N ALA A 26 -2.48 6.98 -2.53
CA ALA A 26 -3.81 6.93 -3.13
C ALA A 26 -3.71 6.39 -4.56
N ALA A 27 -4.56 5.43 -4.92
CA ALA A 27 -4.50 4.74 -6.22
C ALA A 27 -5.82 4.82 -7.01
N GLY A 28 -6.69 5.77 -6.67
CA GLY A 28 -7.89 6.09 -7.44
C GLY A 28 -9.03 5.09 -7.28
N ALA A 29 -9.91 5.06 -8.29
CA ALA A 29 -11.13 4.26 -8.27
C ALA A 29 -10.87 2.78 -8.59
N TYR A 30 -11.54 1.90 -7.86
CA TYR A 30 -11.33 0.45 -7.90
C TYR A 30 -12.65 -0.29 -7.69
N CYS A 31 -12.86 -1.37 -8.47
CA CYS A 31 -13.98 -2.28 -8.25
C CYS A 31 -13.55 -3.40 -7.30
N TRP A 32 -14.03 -3.36 -6.06
CA TRP A 32 -13.75 -4.39 -5.05
C TRP A 32 -14.43 -5.73 -5.35
N ASP A 33 -15.53 -5.74 -6.12
CA ASP A 33 -16.18 -6.99 -6.55
C ASP A 33 -15.43 -7.69 -7.69
N CYS A 34 -14.88 -6.89 -8.62
CA CYS A 34 -14.19 -7.41 -9.79
C CYS A 34 -12.67 -7.52 -9.60
N ASN A 35 -12.14 -7.00 -8.50
CA ASN A 35 -10.71 -6.85 -8.22
C ASN A 35 -9.95 -6.23 -9.39
N GLN A 36 -10.36 -5.01 -9.79
CA GLN A 36 -9.67 -4.27 -10.85
C GLN A 36 -9.78 -2.76 -10.69
N THR A 37 -8.73 -2.06 -11.13
CA THR A 37 -8.70 -0.60 -11.22
C THR A 37 -9.59 -0.05 -12.33
N PHE A 38 -10.00 1.21 -12.17
CA PHE A 38 -10.69 1.97 -13.22
C PHE A 38 -9.69 2.67 -14.15
N CYS A 39 -8.40 2.67 -13.83
CA CYS A 39 -7.35 3.16 -14.72
C CYS A 39 -7.36 2.34 -16.01
N MET A 40 -7.56 2.99 -17.16
CA MET A 40 -7.70 2.32 -18.45
C MET A 40 -6.41 1.61 -18.88
N ASP A 41 -5.25 2.10 -18.42
CA ASP A 41 -3.95 1.51 -18.71
C ASP A 41 -3.52 0.46 -17.66
N GLY A 42 -4.42 0.09 -16.74
CA GLY A 42 -4.19 -0.93 -15.73
C GLY A 42 -3.46 -0.45 -14.46
N GLU A 43 -3.22 -1.39 -13.55
CA GLU A 43 -2.71 -1.11 -12.19
C GLU A 43 -1.30 -0.50 -12.21
N ASP A 44 -0.44 -0.90 -13.15
CA ASP A 44 0.92 -0.38 -13.31
C ASP A 44 0.98 1.11 -13.68
N LYS A 45 -0.17 1.69 -14.06
CA LYS A 45 -0.30 3.06 -14.56
C LYS A 45 -1.16 3.96 -13.67
N VAL A 46 -1.62 3.47 -12.52
CA VAL A 46 -2.43 4.28 -11.58
C VAL A 46 -1.71 5.50 -11.02
N HIS A 47 -0.37 5.53 -11.08
CA HIS A 47 0.47 6.63 -10.60
C HIS A 47 1.06 7.50 -11.71
N VAL A 48 0.74 7.24 -12.99
CA VAL A 48 1.19 8.12 -14.09
C VAL A 48 0.13 9.16 -14.42
N ASN A 49 0.54 10.41 -14.61
CA ASN A 49 -0.39 11.55 -14.79
C ASN A 49 -1.17 11.56 -16.12
N ASN A 50 -0.91 10.62 -17.03
CA ASN A 50 -1.47 10.64 -18.39
C ASN A 50 -2.55 9.56 -18.63
N SER A 51 -2.88 8.74 -17.63
CA SER A 51 -3.87 7.69 -17.80
C SER A 51 -5.29 8.23 -17.64
N GLU A 52 -6.15 7.83 -18.56
CA GLU A 52 -7.59 8.05 -18.45
C GLU A 52 -8.21 7.03 -17.48
N TRP A 53 -9.38 7.39 -16.93
CA TRP A 53 -10.10 6.57 -15.96
C TRP A 53 -11.52 6.31 -16.46
N HIS A 54 -11.99 5.08 -16.32
CA HIS A 54 -13.39 4.76 -16.58
C HIS A 54 -14.30 5.43 -15.54
N ASP A 55 -15.50 5.83 -15.96
CA ASP A 55 -16.53 6.36 -15.04
C ASP A 55 -17.20 5.25 -14.20
N ALA A 56 -17.12 4.00 -14.65
CA ALA A 56 -17.69 2.83 -14.00
C ALA A 56 -16.78 1.61 -14.21
N CYS A 57 -17.02 0.54 -13.45
CA CYS A 57 -16.21 -0.67 -13.56
C CYS A 57 -16.27 -1.23 -14.99
N PRO A 58 -15.13 -1.40 -15.70
CA PRO A 58 -15.14 -1.82 -17.10
C PRO A 58 -15.62 -3.27 -17.32
N LYS A 59 -15.76 -4.06 -16.24
CA LYS A 59 -16.22 -5.45 -16.29
C LYS A 59 -17.69 -5.63 -15.92
N CYS A 60 -18.17 -4.97 -14.86
CA CYS A 60 -19.56 -5.14 -14.39
C CYS A 60 -20.45 -3.91 -14.56
N GLY A 61 -19.89 -2.75 -14.94
CA GLY A 61 -20.61 -1.48 -15.03
C GLY A 61 -21.04 -0.88 -13.67
N GLY A 62 -20.66 -1.52 -12.56
CA GLY A 62 -20.96 -1.05 -11.22
C GLY A 62 -20.11 0.13 -10.78
N GLU A 63 -20.56 0.79 -9.71
CA GLU A 63 -19.82 1.84 -9.03
C GLU A 63 -18.57 1.28 -8.34
N GLY A 64 -17.52 2.09 -8.27
CA GLY A 64 -16.26 1.75 -7.60
C GLY A 64 -16.13 2.44 -6.24
N GLY A 65 -15.23 1.94 -5.41
CA GLY A 65 -14.72 2.65 -4.24
C GLY A 65 -13.36 3.28 -4.55
N PHE A 66 -12.82 4.06 -3.63
CA PHE A 66 -11.42 4.47 -3.70
C PHE A 66 -10.54 3.39 -3.06
N THR A 67 -9.37 3.15 -3.65
CA THR A 67 -8.35 2.27 -3.09
C THR A 67 -7.02 3.01 -2.91
N SER A 68 -6.15 2.40 -2.13
CA SER A 68 -4.75 2.76 -2.03
C SER A 68 -3.89 1.70 -2.70
N SER A 69 -2.65 2.05 -3.00
CA SER A 69 -1.63 1.08 -3.35
C SER A 69 -0.50 1.10 -2.35
N PHE A 70 0.14 -0.04 -2.14
CA PHE A 70 1.33 -0.14 -1.30
C PHE A 70 2.55 -0.54 -2.13
N CYS A 71 3.60 0.28 -2.12
CA CYS A 71 4.88 -0.07 -2.72
C CYS A 71 5.80 -0.62 -1.64
N CYS A 72 6.16 -1.90 -1.77
CA CYS A 72 6.93 -2.64 -0.78
C CYS A 72 8.43 -2.31 -0.87
N ALA A 73 9.03 -1.92 0.25
CA ALA A 73 10.49 -1.79 0.39
C ALA A 73 11.16 -3.10 0.75
N GLN A 74 10.40 -3.99 1.37
CA GLN A 74 10.80 -5.32 1.81
C GLN A 74 9.83 -6.34 1.20
N SER A 75 10.28 -7.59 1.06
CA SER A 75 9.41 -8.66 0.57
C SER A 75 8.10 -8.74 1.39
N PRO A 76 6.91 -8.77 0.75
CA PRO A 76 5.63 -8.88 1.44
C PRO A 76 5.55 -10.09 2.38
N GLU A 77 6.22 -11.19 2.03
CA GLU A 77 6.28 -12.41 2.82
C GLU A 77 7.02 -12.17 4.15
N VAL A 78 8.13 -11.41 4.12
CA VAL A 78 8.88 -11.04 5.32
C VAL A 78 8.03 -10.14 6.23
N VAL A 79 7.39 -9.13 5.65
CA VAL A 79 6.53 -8.19 6.36
C VAL A 79 5.35 -8.92 7.01
N SER A 80 4.63 -9.73 6.24
CA SER A 80 3.47 -10.47 6.71
C SER A 80 3.83 -11.50 7.79
N THR A 81 4.94 -12.23 7.62
CA THR A 81 5.42 -13.19 8.63
C THR A 81 5.71 -12.48 9.94
N LYS A 82 6.44 -11.36 9.91
CA LYS A 82 6.82 -10.61 11.12
C LYS A 82 5.60 -10.05 11.86
N CYS A 83 4.62 -9.53 11.13
CA CYS A 83 3.36 -9.03 11.69
C CYS A 83 2.49 -10.14 12.28
N ARG A 84 2.39 -11.30 11.60
CA ARG A 84 1.60 -12.45 12.07
C ARG A 84 2.19 -13.14 13.29
N LEU A 85 3.51 -13.15 13.45
CA LEU A 85 4.17 -13.69 14.64
C LEU A 85 3.87 -12.88 15.91
N ARG A 86 3.56 -11.59 15.77
CA ARG A 86 3.38 -10.64 16.87
C ARG A 86 2.18 -9.70 16.59
N PRO A 87 0.96 -10.25 16.47
CA PRO A 87 -0.18 -9.52 15.91
C PRO A 87 -0.65 -8.35 16.78
N SER A 88 -0.49 -8.44 18.11
CA SER A 88 -0.96 -7.43 19.07
C SER A 88 0.15 -6.46 19.53
N GLU A 89 1.39 -6.66 19.10
CA GLU A 89 2.51 -5.79 19.46
C GLU A 89 2.52 -4.55 18.55
N LEU A 90 2.79 -3.37 19.11
CA LEU A 90 3.07 -2.18 18.30
C LEU A 90 4.40 -2.39 17.59
N LEU A 91 4.33 -2.62 16.28
CA LEU A 91 5.48 -3.00 15.46
C LEU A 91 5.77 -2.02 14.33
N VAL A 92 4.77 -1.25 13.93
CA VAL A 92 4.83 -0.39 12.76
C VAL A 92 4.54 1.05 13.19
N ALA A 93 5.26 1.99 12.60
CA ALA A 93 4.94 3.41 12.68
C ALA A 93 4.89 4.01 11.29
N ASP A 94 3.97 4.95 11.08
CA ASP A 94 4.01 5.82 9.92
C ASP A 94 5.01 6.99 10.11
N GLU A 95 5.30 7.70 9.02
CA GLU A 95 6.21 8.87 9.05
C GLU A 95 5.73 10.02 9.94
N TYR A 96 4.45 10.04 10.31
CA TYR A 96 3.85 11.04 11.20
C TYR A 96 3.87 10.60 12.68
N GLY A 97 4.43 9.42 12.97
CA GLY A 97 4.59 8.89 14.32
C GLY A 97 3.39 8.12 14.86
N LYS A 98 2.34 7.90 14.06
CA LYS A 98 1.22 7.02 14.43
C LYS A 98 1.72 5.59 14.42
N LYS A 99 1.44 4.87 15.50
CA LYS A 99 1.85 3.48 15.68
C LYS A 99 0.68 2.55 15.45
N SER A 100 0.95 1.38 14.88
CA SER A 100 -0.01 0.32 14.67
C SER A 100 0.58 -1.03 15.06
N THR A 101 -0.33 -1.93 15.42
CA THR A 101 0.01 -3.33 15.66
C THR A 101 0.28 -4.07 14.35
N GLY A 102 0.94 -5.23 14.45
CA GLY A 102 1.15 -6.10 13.28
C GLY A 102 -0.17 -6.47 12.60
N LYS A 103 -1.22 -6.73 13.38
CA LYS A 103 -2.55 -7.04 12.85
C LYS A 103 -3.18 -5.83 12.15
N GLU A 104 -3.25 -4.68 12.82
CA GLU A 104 -3.84 -3.46 12.23
C GLU A 104 -3.16 -3.05 10.92
N PHE A 105 -1.84 -3.22 10.83
CA PHE A 105 -1.11 -2.95 9.60
C PHE A 105 -1.48 -3.92 8.47
N LEU A 106 -1.62 -5.22 8.75
CA LEU A 106 -2.05 -6.20 7.74
C LEU A 106 -3.51 -6.02 7.34
N ASP A 107 -4.37 -5.68 8.28
CA ASP A 107 -5.77 -5.38 8.01
C ASP A 107 -5.86 -4.16 7.08
N MET A 108 -5.09 -3.10 7.34
CA MET A 108 -4.99 -1.93 6.44
C MET A 108 -4.53 -2.31 5.03
N LEU A 109 -3.50 -3.15 4.90
CA LEU A 109 -3.03 -3.61 3.58
C LEU A 109 -4.08 -4.44 2.84
N THR A 110 -4.91 -5.19 3.56
CA THR A 110 -5.91 -6.09 2.96
C THR A 110 -7.20 -5.36 2.62
N GLU A 111 -7.63 -4.44 3.47
CA GLU A 111 -8.93 -3.77 3.36
C GLU A 111 -8.88 -2.48 2.54
N SER A 112 -7.71 -1.83 2.46
CA SER A 112 -7.57 -0.53 1.80
C SER A 112 -6.53 -0.51 0.68
N CYS A 113 -5.64 -1.50 0.60
CA CYS A 113 -4.58 -1.55 -0.42
C CYS A 113 -4.77 -2.71 -1.39
N ALA A 114 -5.71 -2.57 -2.33
CA ALA A 114 -5.98 -3.60 -3.32
C ALA A 114 -4.79 -3.82 -4.28
N ILE A 115 -3.97 -2.78 -4.50
CA ILE A 115 -2.84 -2.80 -5.43
C ILE A 115 -1.55 -2.84 -4.63
N GLN A 116 -0.69 -3.84 -4.85
CA GLN A 116 0.59 -3.96 -4.16
C GLN A 116 1.73 -4.13 -5.16
N PHE A 117 2.72 -3.26 -5.08
CA PHE A 117 3.91 -3.28 -5.94
C PHE A 117 5.11 -3.83 -5.18
N THR A 118 5.60 -5.00 -5.58
CA THR A 118 6.65 -5.73 -4.86
C THR A 118 8.07 -5.31 -5.25
N ASP A 119 8.27 -4.73 -6.43
CA ASP A 119 9.61 -4.53 -7.04
C ASP A 119 9.90 -3.07 -7.50
N SER A 120 9.21 -2.11 -6.87
CA SER A 120 8.97 -0.79 -7.47
C SER A 120 9.42 0.42 -6.66
N ILE A 121 10.02 0.23 -5.47
CA ILE A 121 10.57 1.37 -4.73
C ILE A 121 11.71 2.02 -5.51
N GLY A 122 11.54 3.32 -5.80
CA GLY A 122 12.45 4.11 -6.62
C GLY A 122 12.26 3.99 -8.13
N LYS A 123 11.27 3.23 -8.61
CA LYS A 123 11.00 3.04 -10.05
C LYS A 123 9.66 3.59 -10.53
N LEU A 124 8.65 3.65 -9.66
CA LEU A 124 7.29 4.10 -10.02
C LEU A 124 7.07 5.63 -9.96
N PHE A 125 8.13 6.40 -9.64
CA PHE A 125 8.10 7.87 -9.63
C PHE A 125 9.03 8.40 -10.71
N CYS A 126 8.57 8.38 -11.96
CA CYS A 126 9.17 9.08 -13.09
C CYS A 126 8.11 9.96 -13.75
#